data_AF-E7EW87-F1
#
_entry.id   AF-E7EW87-F1
#
_cell.length_a   1.000
_cell.length_b   1.000
_cell.length_c   1.000
_cell.angle_alpha   90.00
_cell.angle_beta   90.00
_cell.angle_gamma   90.00
#
_symmetry.space_group_name_H-M   'P 1'
#
loop_
_entity.id
_entity.type
_entity.pdbx_description
1 polymer ?
#
loop_
_entity_poly.entity_id
_entity_poly.type
_entity_poly.pdbx_seq_one_letter_code
_entity_poly.pdbx_strand_id
1 'polypeptide(L)'
;MARKKLKKFTTLEIVLSVLLLVLFIISIVLIVLLAKESLKSTAPDPGTTGTPDPGTTGTPDPGTTGTTHARTTGPPDPGTTGTTPVSAECPVVNELERINCIPDQPPTKATCDQRGCCWNPQGAVSVPWCYYSKNHSYHVEGNLVNTNAGFTARLKNLPSSPVFGSNVDNVLLTAEYQTSNRFHF
;
A
#
# COMPACT_ATOMS: atom_id res chain seq x y z
N MET A 1 -23.57 37.80 -41.15
CA MET A 1 -22.80 38.70 -40.28
C MET A 1 -23.46 38.79 -38.91
N ALA A 2 -23.03 37.99 -37.93
CA ALA A 2 -23.60 38.02 -36.57
C ALA A 2 -22.76 38.96 -35.68
N ARG A 3 -23.29 40.15 -35.36
CA ARG A 3 -22.68 41.05 -34.37
C ARG A 3 -22.88 40.44 -32.98
N LYS A 4 -21.80 39.91 -32.38
CA LYS A 4 -21.81 39.52 -30.96
C LYS A 4 -22.08 40.77 -30.12
N LYS A 5 -23.24 40.81 -29.44
CA LYS A 5 -23.53 41.84 -28.45
C LYS A 5 -22.55 41.67 -27.29
N LEU A 6 -21.67 42.65 -27.09
CA LEU A 6 -20.75 42.69 -25.96
C LEU A 6 -21.58 42.99 -24.69
N LYS A 7 -21.66 42.01 -23.79
CA LYS A 7 -22.33 42.17 -22.50
C LYS A 7 -21.57 43.23 -21.70
N LYS A 8 -22.25 44.31 -21.28
CA LYS A 8 -21.64 45.34 -20.44
C LYS A 8 -21.55 44.79 -19.02
N PHE A 9 -20.34 44.47 -18.57
CA PHE A 9 -20.08 44.06 -17.19
C PHE A 9 -20.12 45.30 -16.30
N THR A 10 -20.70 45.15 -15.11
CA THR A 10 -20.71 46.23 -14.12
C THR A 10 -19.32 46.42 -13.52
N THR A 11 -19.01 47.63 -13.04
CA THR A 11 -17.72 47.93 -12.40
C THR A 11 -17.43 46.95 -11.24
N LEU A 12 -18.47 46.53 -10.52
CA LEU A 12 -18.36 45.55 -9.43
C LEU A 12 -17.92 44.17 -9.92
N GLU A 13 -18.49 43.67 -11.03
CA GLU A 13 -18.08 42.39 -11.61
C GLU A 13 -16.63 42.42 -12.12
N ILE A 14 -16.20 43.56 -12.66
CA ILE A 14 -14.81 43.74 -13.10
C ILE A 14 -13.87 43.73 -11.90
N VAL A 15 -14.20 44.46 -10.83
CA VAL A 15 -13.39 44.49 -9.60
C VAL A 15 -13.32 43.11 -8.96
N LEU A 16 -14.45 42.39 -8.88
CA LEU A 16 -14.49 41.04 -8.33
C LEU A 16 -13.67 40.04 -9.17
N SER A 17 -13.78 40.13 -10.50
CA SER A 17 -12.99 39.31 -11.42
C SER A 17 -11.49 39.56 -11.29
N VAL A 18 -11.08 40.83 -11.20
CA VAL A 18 -9.67 41.21 -10.99
C VAL A 18 -9.18 40.71 -9.63
N LEU A 19 -9.97 40.86 -8.56
CA LEU A 19 -9.61 40.38 -7.23
C LEU A 19 -9.41 38.85 -7.21
N LEU A 20 -10.33 38.10 -7.84
CA LEU A 20 -10.22 36.65 -7.96
C LEU A 20 -8.98 36.22 -8.76
N LEU A 21 -8.67 36.92 -9.86
CA LEU A 21 -7.46 36.67 -10.63
C LEU A 21 -6.19 36.91 -9.81
N VAL A 22 -6.14 37.99 -9.03
CA VAL A 22 -4.99 38.30 -8.15
C VAL A 22 -4.81 37.21 -7.09
N LEU A 23 -5.88 36.79 -6.42
CA LEU A 23 -5.82 35.71 -5.42
C LEU A 23 -5.38 34.38 -6.02
N PHE A 24 -5.84 34.06 -7.24
CA PHE A 24 -5.44 32.86 -7.96
C PHE A 24 -3.94 32.87 -8.29
N ILE A 25 -3.41 33.99 -8.77
CA ILE A 25 -1.98 34.15 -9.06
C ILE A 25 -1.15 34.00 -7.79
N ILE A 26 -1.55 34.65 -6.69
CA ILE A 26 -0.85 34.55 -5.40
C ILE A 26 -0.82 33.09 -4.91
N SER A 27 -1.93 32.38 -5.02
CA SER A 27 -2.03 30.95 -4.63
C SER A 27 -1.08 30.08 -5.46
N ILE A 28 -1.03 30.25 -6.79
CA ILE A 28 -0.11 29.50 -7.65
C ILE A 28 1.35 29.76 -7.25
N VAL A 29 1.72 31.02 -7.02
CA VAL A 29 3.10 31.37 -6.62
C VAL A 29 3.47 30.72 -5.30
N LEU A 30 2.57 30.74 -4.30
CA LEU A 30 2.77 30.06 -3.01
C LEU A 30 2.95 28.55 -3.18
N ILE A 31 2.13 27.88 -4.00
CA ILE A 31 2.23 26.44 -4.27
C ILE A 31 3.59 26.11 -4.92
N VAL A 32 4.04 26.92 -5.88
CA VAL A 32 5.34 26.72 -6.55
C VAL A 32 6.50 26.95 -5.59
N LEU A 33 6.42 27.94 -4.70
CA LEU A 33 7.44 28.19 -3.68
C LEU A 33 7.52 27.03 -2.68
N LEU A 34 6.38 26.52 -2.19
CA LEU A 34 6.33 25.35 -1.32
C LEU A 34 6.91 24.10 -1.98
N ALA A 35 6.64 23.90 -3.28
CA ALA A 35 7.21 22.80 -4.04
C ALA A 35 8.74 22.93 -4.23
N LYS A 36 9.27 24.16 -4.36
CA LYS A 36 10.72 24.41 -4.46
C LYS A 36 11.45 24.18 -3.14
N GLU A 37 10.86 24.55 -2.01
CA GLU A 37 11.45 24.26 -0.68
C GLU A 37 11.57 22.74 -0.44
N SER A 38 10.60 21.95 -0.90
CA SER A 38 10.64 20.49 -0.85
C SER A 38 11.82 19.89 -1.65
N LEU A 39 12.21 20.52 -2.77
CA LEU A 39 13.33 20.06 -3.61
C LEU A 39 14.71 20.52 -3.12
N LYS A 40 14.79 21.51 -2.22
CA LYS A 40 16.06 22.02 -1.69
C LYS A 40 16.68 21.09 -0.62
N SER A 41 15.90 20.19 -0.03
CA SER A 41 16.35 19.30 1.04
C SER A 41 17.07 18.02 0.58
N THR A 42 17.27 17.83 -0.73
CA THR A 42 17.98 16.66 -1.28
C THR A 42 19.24 17.10 -2.02
N ALA A 43 20.25 17.55 -1.29
CA ALA A 43 21.63 17.59 -1.78
C ALA A 43 22.44 16.50 -1.07
N PRO A 44 23.07 15.56 -1.79
CA PRO A 44 24.04 14.65 -1.18
C PRO A 44 25.35 15.41 -0.89
N ASP A 45 25.93 15.17 0.28
CA ASP A 45 27.26 15.66 0.67
C ASP A 45 28.34 15.26 -0.38
N PRO A 46 29.33 16.14 -0.69
CA PRO A 46 30.45 15.78 -1.53
C PRO A 46 31.43 14.93 -0.71
N GLY A 47 31.39 13.62 -0.93
CA GLY A 47 32.31 12.66 -0.35
C GLY A 47 33.76 12.86 -0.80
N THR A 48 34.63 12.82 0.20
CA THR A 48 36.08 12.82 0.29
C THR A 48 36.87 12.24 -0.90
N THR A 49 37.87 13.02 -1.31
CA THR A 49 38.95 12.70 -2.26
C THR A 49 39.78 11.49 -1.79
N GLY A 50 39.72 10.39 -2.54
CA GLY A 50 40.66 9.28 -2.44
C GLY A 50 41.59 9.26 -3.65
N THR A 51 42.88 9.46 -3.40
CA THR A 51 44.00 9.40 -4.35
C THR A 51 44.14 7.99 -4.95
N PRO A 52 44.46 7.83 -6.26
CA PRO A 52 44.78 6.52 -6.83
C PRO A 52 46.29 6.26 -6.80
N ASP A 53 46.72 5.15 -6.19
CA ASP A 53 48.07 4.61 -6.34
C ASP A 53 48.12 3.61 -7.52
N PRO A 54 49.18 3.63 -8.37
CA PRO A 54 49.23 2.88 -9.61
C PRO A 54 49.95 1.52 -9.47
N GLY A 55 49.32 0.48 -10.04
CA GLY A 55 49.98 -0.58 -10.81
C GLY A 55 50.90 -1.57 -10.09
N THR A 56 50.53 -2.86 -10.12
CA THR A 56 51.51 -3.95 -10.34
C THR A 56 50.86 -5.08 -11.13
N THR A 57 51.49 -5.39 -12.24
CA THR A 57 51.21 -6.41 -13.23
C THR A 57 51.66 -7.79 -12.72
N GLY A 58 50.82 -8.81 -12.86
CA GLY A 58 51.16 -10.22 -12.62
C GLY A 58 50.24 -11.15 -13.42
N THR A 59 50.87 -11.94 -14.28
CA THR A 59 50.37 -12.86 -15.32
C THR A 59 49.37 -13.94 -14.89
N PRO A 60 48.65 -14.58 -15.84
CA PRO A 60 47.64 -15.61 -15.57
C PRO A 60 48.22 -17.04 -15.64
N ASP A 61 47.72 -17.97 -14.81
CA ASP A 61 47.55 -19.37 -15.23
C ASP A 61 46.56 -20.16 -14.32
N PRO A 62 45.97 -21.27 -14.83
CA PRO A 62 44.75 -21.87 -14.33
C PRO A 62 44.95 -23.13 -13.47
N GLY A 63 43.94 -23.43 -12.65
CA GLY A 63 43.60 -24.77 -12.17
C GLY A 63 44.38 -25.30 -10.96
N THR A 64 43.66 -25.67 -9.89
CA THR A 64 43.65 -27.01 -9.28
C THR A 64 42.84 -27.01 -7.96
N THR A 65 42.12 -28.13 -7.79
CA THR A 65 41.23 -28.63 -6.74
C THR A 65 41.78 -28.78 -5.31
N GLY A 66 40.86 -28.80 -4.33
CA GLY A 66 40.99 -29.34 -2.96
C GLY A 66 41.34 -28.27 -1.92
N THR A 67 40.73 -28.13 -0.74
CA THR A 67 39.99 -29.06 0.13
C THR A 67 39.21 -28.29 1.21
N THR A 68 38.16 -28.96 1.69
CA THR A 68 37.28 -28.79 2.87
C THR A 68 37.81 -28.07 4.13
N HIS A 69 36.90 -27.39 4.85
CA HIS A 69 36.62 -27.39 6.32
C HIS A 69 35.87 -26.08 6.68
N ALA A 70 34.86 -25.98 7.56
CA ALA A 70 34.15 -26.94 8.37
C ALA A 70 32.77 -26.34 8.77
N ARG A 71 31.81 -27.24 8.97
CA ARG A 71 30.48 -27.03 9.55
C ARG A 71 30.62 -26.85 11.06
N THR A 72 30.02 -25.81 11.63
CA THR A 72 29.79 -25.71 13.08
C THR A 72 28.28 -25.64 13.32
N THR A 73 27.74 -26.74 13.82
CA THR A 73 26.37 -26.90 14.31
C THR A 73 26.26 -26.30 15.71
N GLY A 74 25.54 -25.16 15.82
CA GLY A 74 24.98 -24.69 17.08
C GLY A 74 23.51 -25.14 17.21
N PRO A 75 22.96 -25.27 18.44
CA PRO A 75 21.56 -25.65 18.67
C PRO A 75 20.61 -24.55 18.19
N PRO A 76 19.42 -24.87 17.67
CA PRO A 76 18.44 -23.87 17.26
C PRO A 76 17.79 -23.21 18.47
N ASP A 77 17.92 -21.90 18.58
CA ASP A 77 17.18 -21.06 19.50
C ASP A 77 15.67 -21.10 19.14
N PRO A 78 14.75 -21.44 20.05
CA PRO A 78 13.32 -21.50 19.76
C PRO A 78 12.71 -20.12 20.03
N GLY A 79 12.77 -19.22 19.05
CA GLY A 79 12.25 -17.88 19.31
C GLY A 79 12.30 -16.87 18.17
N THR A 80 12.23 -17.28 16.90
CA THR A 80 11.99 -16.33 15.82
C THR A 80 11.24 -17.03 14.69
N THR A 81 9.91 -17.06 14.79
CA THR A 81 9.06 -17.13 13.60
C THR A 81 9.28 -15.84 12.81
N GLY A 82 10.33 -15.86 11.98
CA GLY A 82 10.53 -14.90 10.91
C GLY A 82 9.42 -15.10 9.89
N THR A 83 8.25 -14.56 10.17
CA THR A 83 7.19 -14.40 9.18
C THR A 83 7.79 -13.49 8.12
N THR A 84 8.17 -14.08 6.99
CA THR A 84 8.50 -13.32 5.79
C THR A 84 7.31 -12.40 5.54
N PRO A 85 7.49 -11.07 5.42
CA PRO A 85 6.37 -10.17 5.19
C PRO A 85 5.68 -10.62 3.91
N VAL A 86 4.48 -11.19 4.07
CA VAL A 86 3.68 -11.65 2.94
C VAL A 86 3.30 -10.39 2.19
N SER A 87 3.91 -10.21 1.01
CA SER A 87 3.65 -9.05 0.18
C SER A 87 2.18 -9.03 -0.22
N ALA A 88 1.56 -7.85 -0.15
CA ALA A 88 0.17 -7.65 -0.53
C ALA A 88 -0.04 -8.01 -2.00
N GLU A 89 -1.02 -8.86 -2.31
CA GLU A 89 -1.42 -9.11 -3.70
C GLU A 89 -2.43 -8.06 -4.15
N CYS A 90 -1.98 -7.16 -5.02
CA CYS A 90 -2.70 -5.97 -5.44
C CYS A 90 -3.05 -6.02 -6.94
N PRO A 91 -4.10 -6.77 -7.32
CA PRO A 91 -4.60 -6.75 -8.69
C PRO A 91 -5.25 -5.40 -9.00
N VAL A 92 -5.46 -5.14 -10.29
CA VAL A 92 -6.27 -3.99 -10.72
C VAL A 92 -7.73 -4.27 -10.33
N VAL A 93 -8.25 -3.51 -9.38
CA VAL A 93 -9.64 -3.58 -8.89
C VAL A 93 -10.40 -2.32 -9.33
N ASN A 94 -11.66 -2.48 -9.71
CA ASN A 94 -12.57 -1.36 -9.98
C ASN A 94 -12.63 -0.45 -8.74
N GLU A 95 -12.53 0.87 -8.92
CA GLU A 95 -12.55 1.84 -7.81
C GLU A 95 -13.78 1.69 -6.90
N LEU A 96 -14.93 1.32 -7.47
CA LEU A 96 -16.18 1.16 -6.72
C LEU A 96 -16.25 -0.15 -5.91
N GLU A 97 -15.36 -1.10 -6.19
CA GLU A 97 -15.26 -2.37 -5.46
C GLU A 97 -14.17 -2.34 -4.37
N ARG A 98 -13.41 -1.25 -4.28
CA ARG A 98 -12.38 -1.08 -3.25
C ARG A 98 -13.03 -1.00 -1.87
N ILE A 99 -12.64 -1.91 -0.99
CA ILE A 99 -13.04 -1.90 0.43
C ILE A 99 -11.95 -1.22 1.25
N ASN A 100 -12.32 -0.19 2.02
CA ASN A 100 -11.38 0.63 2.78
C ASN A 100 -10.62 -0.16 3.86
N CYS A 101 -9.29 -0.14 3.79
CA CYS A 101 -8.40 -0.80 4.77
C CYS A 101 -7.93 0.16 5.89
N ILE A 102 -8.23 1.46 5.78
CA ILE A 102 -7.95 2.47 6.82
C ILE A 102 -9.25 3.22 7.16
N PRO A 103 -10.19 2.58 7.88
CA PRO A 103 -11.44 3.22 8.28
C PRO A 103 -11.30 4.15 9.50
N ASP A 104 -10.17 4.10 10.20
CA ASP A 104 -9.96 4.66 11.53
C ASP A 104 -9.13 5.95 11.56
N GLN A 105 -8.51 6.34 10.45
CA GLN A 105 -7.67 7.54 10.35
C GLN A 105 -7.51 7.99 8.88
N PRO A 106 -6.96 9.20 8.62
CA PRO A 106 -6.62 9.60 7.26
C PRO A 106 -5.66 8.61 6.58
N PRO A 107 -5.89 8.25 5.30
CA PRO A 107 -5.10 7.22 4.64
C PRO A 107 -3.66 7.71 4.38
N THR A 108 -2.68 6.93 4.81
CA THR A 108 -1.27 7.14 4.48
C THR A 108 -0.69 5.88 3.83
N LYS A 109 0.31 6.05 2.95
CA LYS A 109 0.99 4.91 2.33
C LYS A 109 1.65 4.01 3.38
N ALA A 110 2.29 4.61 4.39
CA ALA A 110 2.96 3.87 5.45
C ALA A 110 2.00 2.97 6.24
N THR A 111 0.85 3.50 6.68
CA THR A 111 -0.19 2.69 7.34
C THR A 111 -0.68 1.58 6.40
N CYS A 112 -0.86 1.87 5.11
CA CYS A 112 -1.36 0.89 4.15
C CYS A 112 -0.39 -0.29 3.96
N ASP A 113 0.90 0.02 3.80
CA ASP A 113 1.96 -0.97 3.65
C ASP A 113 2.09 -1.81 4.94
N GLN A 114 2.04 -1.17 6.12
CA GLN A 114 2.10 -1.88 7.42
C GLN A 114 0.94 -2.86 7.60
N ARG A 115 -0.25 -2.51 7.11
CA ARG A 115 -1.43 -3.37 7.14
C ARG A 115 -1.44 -4.43 6.04
N GLY A 116 -0.48 -4.43 5.10
CA GLY A 116 -0.45 -5.39 3.98
C GLY A 116 -1.55 -5.15 2.93
N CYS A 117 -2.01 -3.92 2.82
CA CYS A 117 -3.07 -3.51 1.91
C CYS A 117 -2.52 -2.87 0.64
N CYS A 118 -3.41 -2.54 -0.30
CA CYS A 118 -3.07 -1.98 -1.59
C CYS A 118 -3.21 -0.46 -1.60
N TRP A 119 -2.15 0.22 -2.06
CA TRP A 119 -2.11 1.68 -2.13
C TRP A 119 -2.30 2.18 -3.57
N ASN A 120 -3.37 2.91 -3.82
CA ASN A 120 -3.58 3.66 -5.05
C ASN A 120 -4.36 4.97 -4.76
N PRO A 121 -3.67 6.12 -4.66
CA PRO A 121 -4.30 7.40 -4.39
C PRO A 121 -4.97 8.02 -5.62
N GLN A 122 -4.88 7.38 -6.78
CA GLN A 122 -5.62 7.78 -7.97
C GLN A 122 -7.07 7.30 -7.83
N GLY A 123 -7.99 8.25 -7.90
CA GLY A 123 -9.43 7.99 -7.85
C GLY A 123 -10.22 9.26 -7.59
N ALA A 124 -11.53 9.15 -7.76
CA ALA A 124 -12.46 10.21 -7.39
C ALA A 124 -12.47 10.46 -5.87
N VAL A 125 -13.04 11.60 -5.46
CA VAL A 125 -13.30 11.89 -4.04
C VAL A 125 -14.12 10.74 -3.43
N SER A 126 -13.76 10.33 -2.20
CA SER A 126 -14.36 9.22 -1.43
C SER A 126 -13.99 7.80 -1.86
N VAL A 127 -13.23 7.61 -2.95
CA VAL A 127 -12.67 6.28 -3.29
C VAL A 127 -11.50 5.97 -2.34
N PRO A 128 -11.46 4.78 -1.70
CA PRO A 128 -10.36 4.44 -0.79
C PRO A 128 -9.00 4.43 -1.50
N TRP A 129 -8.07 5.24 -0.99
CA TRP A 129 -6.67 5.23 -1.43
C TRP A 129 -5.92 4.00 -0.95
N CYS A 130 -6.30 3.49 0.22
CA CYS A 130 -5.82 2.22 0.76
C CYS A 130 -6.99 1.23 0.86
N TYR A 131 -6.87 0.09 0.19
CA TYR A 131 -7.92 -0.93 0.13
C TYR A 131 -7.39 -2.33 0.37
N TYR A 132 -8.25 -3.25 0.81
CA TYR A 132 -7.85 -4.62 1.12
C TYR A 132 -7.24 -5.34 -0.09
N SER A 133 -6.15 -6.08 0.14
CA SER A 133 -5.54 -6.96 -0.86
C SER A 133 -6.28 -8.30 -0.94
N LYS A 134 -6.01 -9.11 -1.98
CA LYS A 134 -6.66 -10.43 -2.13
C LYS A 134 -6.24 -11.44 -1.06
N ASN A 135 -5.09 -11.23 -0.43
CA ASN A 135 -4.53 -12.13 0.58
C ASN A 135 -4.87 -11.72 2.01
N HIS A 136 -5.92 -10.91 2.18
CA HIS A 136 -6.53 -10.64 3.48
C HIS A 136 -7.69 -11.59 3.75
N SER A 137 -7.99 -11.82 5.03
CA SER A 137 -9.11 -12.66 5.52
C SER A 137 -8.78 -14.15 5.60
N TYR A 138 -9.80 -15.01 5.54
CA TYR A 138 -9.71 -16.43 5.82
C TYR A 138 -9.84 -17.26 4.54
N HIS A 139 -9.26 -18.45 4.54
CA HIS A 139 -9.55 -19.50 3.56
C HIS A 139 -10.25 -20.68 4.24
N VAL A 140 -11.00 -21.47 3.46
CA VAL A 140 -11.59 -22.72 3.95
C VAL A 140 -10.48 -23.73 4.17
N GLU A 141 -10.40 -24.29 5.38
CA GLU A 141 -9.47 -25.36 5.71
C GLU A 141 -10.19 -26.72 5.63
N GLY A 142 -9.80 -27.53 4.64
CA GLY A 142 -10.38 -28.85 4.41
C GLY A 142 -11.73 -28.82 3.68
N ASN A 143 -12.57 -29.83 3.94
CA ASN A 143 -13.87 -29.98 3.30
C ASN A 143 -15.00 -29.45 4.19
N LEU A 144 -16.08 -28.97 3.57
CA LEU A 144 -17.34 -28.66 4.25
C LEU A 144 -17.93 -29.94 4.84
N VAL A 145 -18.60 -29.81 5.99
CA VAL A 145 -19.29 -30.91 6.66
C VAL A 145 -20.78 -30.63 6.70
N ASN A 146 -21.56 -31.50 6.04
CA ASN A 146 -23.02 -31.40 6.06
C ASN A 146 -23.58 -31.72 7.44
N THR A 147 -24.65 -31.02 7.82
CA THR A 147 -25.39 -31.22 9.06
C THR A 147 -26.87 -31.32 8.76
N ASN A 148 -27.68 -31.71 9.75
CA ASN A 148 -29.13 -31.75 9.58
C ASN A 148 -29.74 -30.36 9.32
N ALA A 149 -29.08 -29.29 9.79
CA ALA A 149 -29.55 -27.91 9.63
C ALA A 149 -28.96 -27.23 8.38
N GLY A 150 -27.83 -27.70 7.84
CA GLY A 150 -27.13 -27.09 6.71
C GLY A 150 -25.71 -27.62 6.58
N PHE A 151 -24.71 -26.78 6.82
CA PHE A 151 -23.29 -27.19 6.76
C PHE A 151 -22.41 -26.39 7.71
N THR A 152 -21.21 -26.92 7.97
CA THR A 152 -20.15 -26.22 8.70
C THR A 152 -18.88 -26.16 7.87
N ALA A 153 -18.10 -25.10 8.06
CA ALA A 153 -16.77 -24.94 7.45
C ALA A 153 -15.79 -24.37 8.47
N ARG A 154 -14.59 -24.97 8.51
CA ARG A 154 -13.46 -24.40 9.26
C ARG A 154 -12.77 -23.37 8.39
N LEU A 155 -12.57 -22.17 8.94
CA LEU A 155 -11.93 -21.06 8.28
C LEU A 155 -10.63 -20.76 9.01
N LYS A 156 -9.55 -20.61 8.25
CA LYS A 156 -8.23 -20.30 8.79
C LYS A 156 -7.72 -18.98 8.25
N ASN A 157 -7.28 -18.12 9.15
CA ASN A 157 -6.80 -16.80 8.81
C ASN A 157 -5.56 -16.90 7.92
N LEU A 158 -5.49 -16.09 6.87
CA LEU A 158 -4.28 -15.93 6.11
C LEU A 158 -3.27 -15.11 6.92
N PRO A 159 -1.97 -15.42 6.85
CA PRO A 159 -0.95 -14.65 7.55
C PRO A 159 -1.00 -13.17 7.13
N SER A 160 -1.40 -12.31 8.05
CA SER A 160 -1.54 -10.87 7.83
C SER A 160 -1.21 -10.09 9.11
N SER A 161 -0.83 -8.82 8.96
CA SER A 161 -0.57 -7.94 10.10
C SER A 161 -1.88 -7.64 10.83
N PRO A 162 -1.96 -7.82 12.17
CA PRO A 162 -3.15 -7.45 12.93
C PRO A 162 -3.44 -5.95 12.83
N VAL A 163 -4.65 -5.61 12.38
CA VAL A 163 -5.05 -4.22 12.14
C VAL A 163 -5.62 -3.57 13.41
N PHE A 164 -6.40 -4.31 14.19
CA PHE A 164 -7.16 -3.81 15.34
C PHE A 164 -6.97 -4.67 16.60
N GLY A 165 -5.76 -5.17 16.82
CA GLY A 165 -5.43 -6.05 17.95
C GLY A 165 -5.46 -7.53 17.57
N SER A 166 -5.86 -8.39 18.51
CA SER A 166 -5.72 -9.85 18.37
C SER A 166 -6.66 -10.43 17.31
N ASN A 167 -6.10 -11.06 16.28
CA ASN A 167 -6.85 -11.84 15.30
C ASN A 167 -7.28 -13.20 15.90
N VAL A 168 -8.37 -13.77 15.35
CA VAL A 168 -8.81 -15.14 15.67
C VAL A 168 -8.33 -16.06 14.55
N ASP A 169 -7.30 -16.89 14.79
CA ASP A 169 -6.70 -17.65 13.69
C ASP A 169 -7.63 -18.71 13.07
N ASN A 170 -8.53 -19.27 13.86
CA ASN A 170 -9.44 -20.33 13.43
C ASN A 170 -10.89 -19.96 13.78
N VAL A 171 -11.73 -19.87 12.76
CA VAL A 171 -13.16 -19.53 12.87
C VAL A 171 -13.99 -20.72 12.37
N LEU A 172 -15.14 -20.95 13.00
CA LEU A 172 -16.11 -21.95 12.56
C LEU A 172 -17.33 -21.25 11.96
N LEU A 173 -17.54 -21.41 10.66
CA LEU A 173 -18.78 -21.02 9.99
C LEU A 173 -19.83 -22.12 10.18
N THR A 174 -21.01 -21.75 10.65
CA THR A 174 -22.17 -22.67 10.78
C THR A 174 -23.34 -22.10 10.01
N ALA A 175 -23.69 -22.74 8.89
CA ALA A 175 -24.76 -22.30 8.01
C ALA A 175 -26.02 -23.16 8.20
N GLU A 176 -27.18 -22.51 8.28
CA GLU A 176 -28.47 -23.13 8.56
C GLU A 176 -29.55 -22.73 7.55
N TYR A 177 -30.21 -23.73 6.96
CA TYR A 177 -31.41 -23.58 6.13
C TYR A 177 -32.67 -23.61 7.00
N GLN A 178 -32.88 -22.54 7.77
CA GLN A 178 -33.91 -22.52 8.81
C GLN A 178 -35.34 -22.62 8.27
N THR A 179 -35.63 -21.93 7.16
CA THR A 179 -36.92 -22.03 6.44
C THR A 179 -36.70 -21.85 4.95
N SER A 180 -37.74 -22.04 4.13
CA SER A 180 -37.69 -21.82 2.68
C SER A 180 -37.31 -20.39 2.26
N ASN A 181 -37.41 -19.41 3.17
CA ASN A 181 -37.10 -18.00 2.91
C ASN A 181 -36.13 -17.40 3.93
N ARG A 182 -35.45 -18.23 4.74
CA ARG A 182 -34.53 -17.76 5.78
C ARG A 182 -33.28 -18.64 5.87
N PHE A 183 -32.15 -18.00 5.59
CA PHE A 183 -30.81 -18.56 5.77
C PHE A 183 -30.11 -17.84 6.92
N HIS A 184 -29.38 -18.58 7.75
CA HIS A 184 -28.59 -18.05 8.86
C HIS A 184 -27.15 -18.59 8.77
N PHE A 185 -26.17 -17.76 9.12
CA PHE A 185 -24.76 -18.14 9.21
C PHE A 185 -24.03 -17.32 10.28
#